data_AF-A0A538H2G7-F1
#
_entry.id   AF-A0A538H2G7-F1
#
_cell.length_a   1.000
_cell.length_b   1.000
_cell.length_c   1.000
_cell.angle_alpha   90.00
_cell.angle_beta   90.00
_cell.angle_gamma   90.00
#
_symmetry.space_group_name_H-M   'P 1'
#
loop_
_entity.id
_entity.type
_entity.pdbx_description
1 polymer ?
#
loop_
_entity_poly.entity_id
_entity_poly.type
_entity_poly.pdbx_seq_one_letter_code
_entity_poly.pdbx_strand_id
1 'polypeptide(L)'
;VNIPIFARLLRGSVLAQRENDFVLAARAVGVRRRVILFSHILPNAISPVIVQGTLAMATAIIDVAGLGFLGLGPQDPATPEWGTMLTDVNDYLQAAPFLAIIPGVAIVLSVLGFNLIGDGLREALDPKLRER
;
A
#
# COMPACT_ATOMS: atom_id res chain seq x y z
N VAL A 1 1.10 -7.61 11.34
CA VAL A 1 -0.12 -6.98 11.93
C VAL A 1 -1.25 -6.78 10.91
N ASN A 2 -0.99 -6.55 9.63
CA ASN A 2 -2.04 -6.15 8.67
C ASN A 2 -2.86 -7.28 7.98
N ILE A 3 -2.45 -8.55 8.10
CA ILE A 3 -3.11 -9.68 7.42
C ILE A 3 -4.64 -9.74 7.66
N PRO A 4 -5.16 -9.55 8.89
CA PRO A 4 -6.60 -9.59 9.13
C PRO A 4 -7.38 -8.46 8.46
N ILE A 5 -6.76 -7.28 8.30
CA ILE A 5 -7.36 -6.10 7.65
C ILE A 5 -7.54 -6.39 6.17
N PHE A 6 -6.48 -6.82 5.49
CA PHE A 6 -6.53 -7.19 4.07
C PHE A 6 -7.50 -8.34 3.80
N ALA A 7 -7.49 -9.37 4.65
CA ALA A 7 -8.40 -10.51 4.50
C ALA A 7 -9.88 -10.11 4.67
N ARG A 8 -10.18 -9.24 5.64
CA ARG A 8 -11.56 -8.73 5.85
C ARG A 8 -12.01 -7.86 4.70
N LEU A 9 -11.13 -6.98 4.20
CA LEU A 9 -11.40 -6.13 3.06
C LEU A 9 -11.71 -6.95 1.81
N LEU A 10 -10.81 -7.88 1.45
CA LEU A 10 -10.99 -8.77 0.30
C LEU A 10 -12.29 -9.59 0.43
N ARG A 11 -12.56 -10.14 1.62
CA ARG A 11 -13.80 -10.90 1.87
C ARG A 11 -15.04 -10.04 1.65
N GLY A 12 -15.05 -8.80 2.14
CA GLY A 12 -16.13 -7.84 1.92
C GLY A 12 -16.37 -7.58 0.43
N SER A 13 -15.30 -7.29 -0.31
CA SER A 13 -15.35 -7.05 -1.75
C SER A 13 -15.82 -8.27 -2.55
N VAL A 14 -15.38 -9.47 -2.17
CA VAL A 14 -15.84 -10.73 -2.78
C VAL A 14 -17.34 -10.97 -2.52
N LEU A 15 -17.83 -10.69 -1.29
CA LEU A 15 -19.24 -10.83 -0.96
C LEU A 15 -20.12 -9.86 -1.75
N ALA A 16 -19.71 -8.60 -1.87
CA ALA A 16 -20.40 -7.61 -2.68
C ALA A 16 -20.43 -8.02 -4.16
N GLN A 17 -19.29 -8.43 -4.71
CA GLN A 17 -19.19 -8.82 -6.12
C GLN A 17 -19.98 -10.09 -6.46
N ARG A 18 -20.19 -10.98 -5.48
CA ARG A 18 -21.00 -12.21 -5.63
C ARG A 18 -22.49 -11.94 -5.86
N GLU A 19 -22.99 -10.78 -5.41
CA GLU A 19 -24.40 -10.37 -5.48
C GLU A 19 -24.75 -9.63 -6.78
N ASN A 20 -23.77 -9.41 -7.66
CA ASN A 20 -23.97 -8.75 -8.94
C ASN A 20 -24.67 -9.62 -10.01
N ASP A 21 -25.39 -8.98 -10.93
CA ASP A 21 -26.19 -9.61 -11.97
C ASP A 21 -25.38 -10.48 -12.95
N PHE A 22 -24.14 -10.10 -13.27
CA PHE A 22 -23.29 -10.91 -14.15
C PHE A 22 -22.98 -12.28 -13.53
N VAL A 23 -22.95 -12.38 -12.19
CA VAL A 23 -22.76 -13.67 -11.49
C VAL A 23 -24.01 -14.53 -11.62
N LEU A 24 -25.20 -13.91 -11.54
CA LEU A 24 -26.47 -14.59 -11.78
C LEU A 24 -26.56 -15.11 -13.21
N ALA A 25 -26.23 -14.28 -14.20
CA ALA A 25 -26.22 -14.65 -15.61
C ALA A 25 -25.21 -15.78 -15.90
N ALA A 26 -23.97 -15.68 -15.40
CA ALA A 26 -22.97 -16.71 -15.58
C ALA A 26 -23.40 -18.07 -14.97
N ARG A 27 -24.09 -18.04 -13.82
CA ARG A 27 -24.68 -19.24 -13.22
C ARG A 27 -25.80 -19.81 -14.08
N ALA A 28 -26.67 -18.97 -14.64
CA ALA A 28 -27.78 -19.40 -15.51
C ALA A 28 -27.30 -20.11 -16.80
N VAL A 29 -26.15 -19.68 -17.34
CA VAL A 29 -25.51 -20.30 -18.52
C VAL A 29 -24.68 -21.55 -18.15
N GLY A 30 -24.61 -21.93 -16.86
CA GLY A 30 -23.94 -23.14 -16.42
C GLY A 30 -22.43 -23.02 -16.20
N VAL A 31 -21.89 -21.79 -16.08
CA VAL A 31 -20.46 -21.58 -15.82
C VAL A 31 -20.08 -22.11 -14.43
N ARG A 32 -18.98 -22.87 -14.35
CA ARG A 32 -18.49 -23.45 -13.09
C ARG A 32 -18.15 -22.36 -12.07
N ARG A 33 -18.56 -22.55 -10.81
CA ARG A 33 -18.33 -21.59 -9.70
C ARG A 33 -16.87 -21.15 -9.54
N ARG A 34 -15.90 -22.05 -9.73
CA ARG A 34 -14.46 -21.72 -9.66
C ARG A 34 -14.04 -20.75 -10.76
N VAL A 35 -14.56 -20.92 -11.98
CA VAL A 35 -14.27 -20.04 -13.12
C VAL A 35 -14.86 -18.65 -12.87
N ILE A 36 -16.10 -18.57 -12.37
CA ILE A 36 -16.72 -17.29 -11.99
C ILE A 36 -15.89 -16.60 -10.90
N LEU A 37 -15.44 -17.35 -9.89
CA LEU A 37 -14.63 -16.81 -8.81
C LEU A 37 -13.30 -16.21 -9.32
N PHE A 38 -12.47 -17.01 -9.99
CA PHE A 38 -11.11 -16.59 -10.36
C PHE A 38 -11.06 -15.66 -11.57
N SER A 39 -12.00 -15.78 -12.52
CA SER A 39 -11.98 -14.98 -13.74
C SER A 39 -12.81 -13.71 -13.67
N HIS A 40 -13.82 -13.64 -12.78
CA HIS A 40 -14.73 -12.50 -12.73
C HIS A 40 -14.77 -11.85 -11.35
N ILE A 41 -14.97 -12.62 -10.27
CA ILE A 41 -15.13 -12.03 -8.94
C ILE A 41 -13.81 -11.51 -8.39
N LEU A 42 -12.77 -12.35 -8.39
CA LEU A 42 -11.49 -12.02 -7.77
C LEU A 42 -10.78 -10.82 -8.43
N PRO A 43 -10.69 -10.71 -9.77
CA PRO A 43 -10.08 -9.55 -10.42
C PRO A 43 -10.81 -8.23 -10.12
N ASN A 44 -12.12 -8.27 -9.90
CA ASN A 44 -12.89 -7.09 -9.53
C ASN A 44 -12.82 -6.78 -8.02
N ALA A 45 -12.68 -7.81 -7.19
CA ALA A 45 -12.63 -7.67 -5.73
C ALA A 45 -11.25 -7.31 -5.18
N ILE A 46 -10.17 -7.44 -5.98
CA ILE A 46 -8.81 -7.09 -5.55
C ILE A 46 -8.54 -5.58 -5.60
N SER A 47 -9.33 -4.82 -6.37
CA SER A 47 -9.16 -3.37 -6.55
C SER A 47 -8.99 -2.59 -5.23
N PRO A 48 -9.87 -2.74 -4.22
CA PRO A 48 -9.69 -2.06 -2.93
C PRO A 48 -8.47 -2.56 -2.14
N VAL A 49 -8.06 -3.81 -2.34
CA VAL A 49 -6.89 -4.40 -1.67
C VAL A 49 -5.60 -3.77 -2.17
N ILE A 50 -5.50 -3.50 -3.48
CA ILE A 50 -4.33 -2.85 -4.07
C ILE A 50 -4.22 -1.42 -3.53
N VAL A 51 -5.32 -0.67 -3.50
CA VAL A 51 -5.38 0.68 -2.92
C VAL A 51 -4.97 0.68 -1.45
N GLN A 52 -5.50 -0.25 -0.65
CA GLN A 52 -5.10 -0.37 0.75
C GLN A 52 -3.62 -0.74 0.87
N GLY A 53 -3.09 -1.55 -0.05
CA GLY A 53 -1.70 -1.95 -0.09
C GLY A 53 -0.75 -0.79 -0.34
N THR A 54 -1.08 0.09 -1.29
CA THR A 54 -0.27 1.29 -1.58
C THR A 54 -0.26 2.26 -0.40
N LEU A 55 -1.40 2.46 0.26
CA LEU A 55 -1.48 3.30 1.45
C LEU A 55 -0.70 2.68 2.63
N ALA A 56 -0.79 1.37 2.82
CA ALA A 56 -0.03 0.66 3.85
C ALA A 56 1.49 0.72 3.60
N MET A 57 1.93 0.77 2.34
CA MET A 57 3.34 0.93 2.00
C MET A 57 3.90 2.26 2.51
N ALA A 58 3.13 3.35 2.40
CA ALA A 58 3.55 4.65 2.92
C ALA A 58 3.80 4.59 4.45
N THR A 59 2.93 3.91 5.21
CA THR A 59 3.15 3.66 6.64
C THR A 59 4.37 2.79 6.88
N ALA A 60 4.55 1.71 6.11
CA ALA A 60 5.68 0.81 6.27
C ALA A 60 7.03 1.51 6.03
N ILE A 61 7.12 2.46 5.09
CA ILE A 61 8.32 3.27 4.86
C ILE A 61 8.67 4.09 6.10
N ILE A 62 7.67 4.73 6.73
CA ILE A 62 7.87 5.50 7.97
C ILE A 62 8.30 4.58 9.10
N ASP A 63 7.67 3.41 9.23
CA ASP A 63 8.03 2.43 10.26
C ASP A 63 9.49 1.97 10.11
N VAL A 64 9.91 1.62 8.88
CA VAL A 64 11.29 1.19 8.60
C VAL A 64 12.28 2.33 8.85
N ALA A 65 12.00 3.55 8.37
CA ALA A 65 12.88 4.69 8.61
C ALA A 65 12.97 5.04 10.10
N GLY A 66 11.86 4.93 10.83
CA GLY A 66 11.82 5.12 12.28
C GLY A 66 12.62 4.05 13.02
N LEU A 67 12.54 2.79 12.60
CA LEU A 67 13.38 1.72 13.15
C LEU A 67 14.86 1.95 12.85
N GLY A 68 15.20 2.37 11.62
CA GLY A 68 16.56 2.77 11.25
C GLY A 68 17.09 3.91 12.12
N PHE A 69 16.25 4.93 12.36
CA PHE A 69 16.55 6.06 13.24
C PHE A 69 16.79 5.65 14.71
N LEU A 70 16.10 4.60 15.18
CA LEU A 70 16.30 4.02 16.51
C LEU A 70 17.52 3.08 16.58
N GLY A 71 18.30 2.96 15.50
CA GLY A 71 19.48 2.09 15.43
C GLY A 71 19.18 0.62 15.14
N LEU A 72 17.94 0.29 14.78
CA LEU A 72 17.51 -1.06 14.39
C LEU A 72 17.63 -1.31 12.87
N GLY A 73 18.29 -0.40 12.17
CA GLY A 73 18.58 -0.53 10.75
C GLY A 73 19.78 -1.44 10.46
N PRO A 74 20.11 -1.61 9.16
CA PRO A 74 21.28 -2.35 8.72
C PRO A 74 22.55 -1.83 9.41
N GLN A 75 23.39 -2.74 9.91
CA GLN A 75 24.65 -2.40 10.57
C GLN A 75 25.82 -2.24 9.60
N ASP A 76 25.66 -2.73 8.37
CA ASP A 76 26.69 -2.64 7.34
C ASP A 76 26.68 -1.25 6.70
N PRO A 77 27.77 -0.46 6.83
CA PRO A 77 27.88 0.88 6.24
C PRO A 77 27.80 0.89 4.71
N ALA A 78 28.01 -0.26 4.05
CA ALA A 78 27.85 -0.37 2.60
C ALA A 78 26.38 -0.38 2.15
N THR A 79 25.43 -0.57 3.07
CA THR A 79 23.99 -0.57 2.78
C THR A 79 23.40 0.81 3.09
N PRO A 80 23.11 1.64 2.07
CA PRO A 80 22.50 2.94 2.31
C PRO A 80 21.05 2.77 2.77
N GLU A 81 20.74 3.25 3.98
CA GLU A 81 19.39 3.28 4.56
C GLU A 81 19.12 4.67 5.14
N TRP A 82 17.97 5.28 4.81
CA TRP A 82 17.71 6.68 5.13
C TRP A 82 17.43 6.93 6.61
N GLY A 83 16.83 5.95 7.31
CA GLY A 83 16.63 6.00 8.75
C GLY A 83 17.93 6.02 9.54
N THR A 84 18.86 5.11 9.25
CA THR A 84 20.19 5.08 9.89
C THR A 84 21.01 6.30 9.54
N MET A 85 20.91 6.81 8.30
CA MET A 85 21.54 8.09 7.92
C MET A 85 21.06 9.25 8.80
N LEU A 86 19.80 9.26 9.25
CA LEU A 86 19.30 10.26 10.21
C LEU A 86 19.86 10.03 11.62
N THR A 87 20.11 8.78 12.01
CA THR A 87 20.78 8.45 13.29
C THR A 87 22.18 9.05 13.33
N ASP A 88 22.97 8.81 12.27
CA ASP A 88 24.37 9.25 12.18
C ASP A 88 24.49 10.78 12.22
N VAL A 89 23.49 11.50 11.71
CA VAL A 89 23.49 12.97 11.72
C VAL A 89 23.36 13.56 13.13
N ASN A 90 22.86 12.83 14.13
CA ASN A 90 22.78 13.36 15.50
C ASN A 90 24.15 13.82 16.03
N ASP A 91 25.23 13.11 15.69
CA ASP A 91 26.59 13.46 16.11
C ASP A 91 27.10 14.74 15.44
N TYR A 92 26.59 15.05 14.25
CA TYR A 92 27.01 16.19 13.43
C TYR A 92 25.99 17.33 13.42
N LEU A 93 24.89 17.23 14.16
CA LEU A 93 23.75 18.14 14.05
C LEU A 93 24.12 19.60 14.32
N GLN A 94 25.06 19.84 15.25
CA GLN A 94 25.54 21.19 15.56
C GLN A 94 26.49 21.75 14.50
N ALA A 95 27.25 20.89 13.81
CA ALA A 95 28.27 21.28 12.85
C ALA A 95 27.74 21.34 11.41
N ALA A 96 26.83 20.42 11.06
CA ALA A 96 26.36 20.18 9.70
C ALA A 96 24.88 19.74 9.68
N PRO A 97 23.93 20.61 10.10
CA PRO A 97 22.50 20.27 10.17
C PRO A 97 21.88 19.95 8.80
N PHE A 98 22.50 20.41 7.70
CA PHE A 98 22.04 20.13 6.34
C PHE A 98 22.10 18.65 5.95
N LEU A 99 22.92 17.84 6.65
CA LEU A 99 23.04 16.41 6.38
C LEU A 99 21.74 15.64 6.67
N ALA A 100 20.87 16.14 7.56
CA ALA A 100 19.55 15.55 7.82
C ALA A 100 18.54 15.81 6.70
N ILE A 101 18.74 16.86 5.90
CA ILE A 101 17.74 17.32 4.92
C ILE A 101 17.59 16.31 3.80
N ILE A 102 18.69 15.75 3.29
CA ILE A 102 18.67 14.81 2.17
C ILE A 102 17.88 13.54 2.48
N PRO A 103 18.20 12.76 3.54
CA PRO A 103 17.41 11.57 3.88
C PRO A 103 15.98 11.92 4.28
N GLY A 104 15.77 13.05 4.98
CA GLY A 104 14.42 13.52 5.34
C GLY A 104 13.54 13.80 4.13
N VAL A 105 14.05 14.54 3.13
CA VAL A 105 13.33 14.83 1.88
C VAL A 105 13.09 13.54 1.08
N ALA A 106 14.04 12.62 1.02
CA ALA A 106 13.88 11.34 0.33
C ALA A 106 12.74 10.51 0.92
N ILE A 107 12.65 10.41 2.25
CA ILE A 107 11.55 9.74 2.96
C ILE A 107 10.22 10.45 2.65
N VAL A 108 10.16 11.77 2.81
CA VAL A 108 8.93 12.55 2.57
C VAL A 108 8.44 12.39 1.14
N LEU A 109 9.30 12.53 0.14
CA LEU A 109 8.92 12.36 -1.27
C LEU A 109 8.42 10.94 -1.55
N SER A 110 9.04 9.93 -0.96
CA SER A 110 8.62 8.54 -1.12
C SER A 110 7.23 8.31 -0.52
N VAL A 111 7.01 8.75 0.71
CA VAL A 111 5.71 8.64 1.41
C VAL A 111 4.62 9.38 0.66
N LEU A 112 4.89 10.61 0.21
CA LEU A 112 3.94 11.39 -0.57
C LEU A 112 3.64 10.72 -1.91
N GLY A 113 4.66 10.23 -2.62
CA GLY A 113 4.49 9.51 -3.88
C GLY A 113 3.57 8.30 -3.75
N PHE A 114 3.79 7.45 -2.74
CA PHE A 114 2.94 6.28 -2.49
C PHE A 114 1.51 6.65 -2.06
N ASN A 115 1.33 7.71 -1.27
CA ASN A 115 -0.01 8.21 -0.93
C ASN A 115 -0.76 8.71 -2.17
N LEU A 116 -0.11 9.54 -3.01
CA LEU A 116 -0.71 10.06 -4.23
C LEU A 116 -1.06 8.95 -5.23
N ILE A 117 -0.20 7.94 -5.39
CA ILE A 117 -0.50 6.76 -6.20
C ILE A 117 -1.72 6.01 -5.63
N GLY A 118 -1.79 5.84 -4.31
CA GLY A 118 -2.92 5.19 -3.64
C GLY A 118 -4.23 5.95 -3.84
N ASP A 119 -4.20 7.27 -3.72
CA ASP A 119 -5.37 8.12 -3.93
C ASP A 119 -5.81 8.14 -5.40
N GLY A 120 -4.88 8.25 -6.36
CA GLY A 120 -5.19 8.16 -7.78
C GLY A 120 -5.76 6.80 -8.17
N LEU A 121 -5.22 5.72 -7.60
CA LEU A 121 -5.74 4.37 -7.80
C LEU A 121 -7.14 4.22 -7.18
N ARG A 122 -7.35 4.80 -6.00
CA ARG A 122 -8.66 4.81 -5.33
C ARG A 122 -9.69 5.52 -6.19
N GLU A 123 -9.36 6.69 -6.73
CA GLU A 123 -10.25 7.47 -7.59
C GLU A 123 -10.57 6.72 -8.89
N ALA A 124 -9.56 6.13 -9.54
CA ALA A 124 -9.75 5.35 -10.77
C ALA A 124 -10.60 4.08 -10.55
N LEU A 125 -10.57 3.52 -9.34
CA LEU A 125 -11.27 2.28 -8.97
C LEU A 125 -12.58 2.53 -8.21
N ASP A 126 -12.93 3.78 -7.88
CA ASP A 126 -14.20 4.10 -7.23
C ASP A 126 -15.35 4.06 -8.26
N PRO A 127 -16.25 3.06 -8.21
CA PRO A 127 -17.33 2.93 -9.18
C PRO A 127 -18.34 4.08 -9.09
N LYS A 128 -18.41 4.81 -7.97
CA LYS A 128 -19.38 5.90 -7.78
C LYS A 128 -19.10 7.13 -8.64
N LEU A 129 -17.88 7.28 -9.16
CA LEU A 129 -17.54 8.37 -10.09
C LEU A 129 -18.00 8.08 -11.53
N ARG A 130 -18.42 6.86 -11.86
CA ARG A 130 -18.92 6.50 -13.20
C ARG A 130 -20.42 6.72 -13.41
N GLU A 131 -21.19 7.06 -12.37
CA GLU A 131 -22.65 7.24 -12.44
C GLU A 131 -23.11 8.71 -12.59
N ARG A 132 -22.23 9.63 -12.99
CA ARG A 132 -22.59 11.01 -13.36
C ARG A 132 -22.14 11.33 -14.76
#